data_AF-A0AAV6PA63-F1
#
_entry.id   AF-A0AAV6PA63-F1
#
_cell.length_a   1.000
_cell.length_b   1.000
_cell.length_c   1.000
_cell.angle_alpha   90.00
_cell.angle_beta   90.00
_cell.angle_gamma   90.00
#
_symmetry.space_group_name_H-M   'P 1'
#
loop_
_entity.id
_entity.type
_entity.pdbx_description
1 polymer ?
#
loop_
_entity_poly.entity_id
_entity_poly.type
_entity_poly.pdbx_seq_one_letter_code
_entity_poly.pdbx_strand_id
1 'polypeptide(L)'
;MVKIKLVSLSMVLSIALFLCIGSYASFTPVDNYLIACGSSQNITFQGRTFVPDTQHSLLSLDGGSSVVVSSKATTVPSPIYQSARVFTSVASYKFEIKEEGRHWVRLYFYPIPKSERNLASSSITVVTDEFVLLNKFSFTNYNGSFMFKEYAINITSDSLTLTFIPSNGSVLFVNAIEVVSVPDELLPDQALALNPSSPFSGISKLALETVSYFDR
;
A
#
# COMPACT_ATOMS: atom_id res chain seq x y z
N MET A 1 -50.53 -41.23 14.72
CA MET A 1 -49.32 -41.86 14.14
C MET A 1 -48.70 -40.88 13.15
N VAL A 2 -47.60 -40.22 13.52
CA VAL A 2 -46.89 -39.29 12.64
C VAL A 2 -45.86 -40.10 11.84
N LYS A 3 -46.02 -40.16 10.52
CA LYS A 3 -45.05 -40.83 9.63
C LYS A 3 -43.86 -39.89 9.41
N ILE A 4 -42.75 -40.19 10.07
CA ILE A 4 -41.46 -39.52 9.82
C ILE A 4 -40.92 -40.08 8.50
N LYS A 5 -40.80 -39.23 7.47
CA LYS A 5 -40.16 -39.61 6.20
C LYS A 5 -38.65 -39.78 6.45
N LEU A 6 -38.12 -40.99 6.18
CA LEU A 6 -36.67 -41.21 6.12
C LEU A 6 -36.09 -40.35 4.99
N VAL A 7 -35.29 -39.34 5.34
CA VAL A 7 -34.46 -38.62 4.37
C VAL A 7 -33.35 -39.58 3.92
N SER A 8 -33.22 -39.79 2.61
CA SER A 8 -32.18 -40.65 2.03
C SER A 8 -30.79 -40.18 2.47
N LEU A 9 -29.95 -41.11 2.94
CA LEU A 9 -28.56 -40.82 3.35
C LEU A 9 -27.75 -40.16 2.22
N SER A 10 -28.08 -40.47 0.96
CA SER A 10 -27.51 -39.84 -0.23
C SER A 10 -27.89 -38.36 -0.36
N MET A 11 -29.10 -37.99 0.06
CA MET A 11 -29.57 -36.60 0.07
C MET A 11 -28.87 -35.79 1.16
N VAL A 12 -28.65 -36.38 2.34
CA VAL A 12 -27.89 -35.74 3.43
C VAL A 12 -26.42 -35.55 3.04
N LEU A 13 -25.81 -36.55 2.39
CA LEU A 13 -24.43 -36.47 1.92
C LEU A 13 -24.23 -35.44 0.80
N SER A 14 -25.21 -35.30 -0.10
CA SER A 14 -25.18 -34.30 -1.17
C SER A 14 -25.31 -32.86 -0.63
N ILE A 15 -26.15 -32.65 0.39
CA ILE A 15 -26.29 -31.36 1.08
C ILE A 15 -25.01 -31.02 1.86
N ALA A 16 -24.40 -32.00 2.52
CA ALA A 16 -23.12 -31.82 3.21
C ALA A 16 -21.98 -31.48 2.24
N LEU A 17 -21.91 -32.15 1.08
CA LEU A 17 -20.95 -31.84 0.02
C LEU A 17 -21.16 -30.43 -0.56
N PHE A 18 -22.40 -29.98 -0.75
CA PHE A 18 -22.71 -28.61 -1.18
C PHE A 18 -22.35 -27.55 -0.12
N LEU A 19 -22.54 -27.84 1.17
CA LEU A 19 -22.14 -26.97 2.27
C LEU A 19 -20.62 -26.90 2.46
N CYS A 20 -19.87 -27.90 1.99
CA CYS A 20 -18.41 -27.93 2.01
C CYS A 20 -17.76 -27.15 0.85
N ILE A 21 -18.53 -26.70 -0.15
CA ILE A 21 -18.02 -25.78 -1.16
C ILE A 21 -18.02 -24.38 -0.52
N GLY A 22 -17.03 -24.14 0.34
CA GLY A 22 -16.71 -22.80 0.81
C GLY A 22 -16.45 -21.93 -0.40
N SER A 23 -17.37 -21.00 -0.67
CA SER A 23 -17.17 -20.00 -1.71
C SER A 23 -16.05 -19.08 -1.21
N TYR A 24 -14.82 -19.30 -1.65
CA TYR A 24 -13.76 -18.32 -1.49
C TYR A 24 -14.13 -17.12 -2.39
N ALA A 25 -14.88 -16.17 -1.84
CA ALA A 25 -15.09 -14.91 -2.53
C ALA A 25 -13.72 -14.27 -2.74
N SER A 26 -13.35 -14.02 -3.99
CA SER A 26 -12.16 -13.24 -4.31
C SER A 26 -12.40 -11.82 -3.85
N PHE A 27 -11.61 -11.35 -2.88
CA PHE A 27 -11.70 -9.98 -2.41
C PHE A 27 -11.32 -9.02 -3.56
N THR A 28 -12.27 -8.16 -3.94
CA THR A 28 -12.06 -7.11 -4.93
C THR A 28 -12.20 -5.77 -4.23
N PRO A 29 -11.08 -5.06 -3.96
CA PRO A 29 -11.13 -3.76 -3.29
C PRO A 29 -11.85 -2.72 -4.16
N VAL A 30 -12.67 -1.87 -3.53
CA VAL A 30 -13.40 -0.77 -4.20
C VAL A 30 -12.42 0.29 -4.71
N ASP A 31 -11.52 0.75 -3.83
CA ASP A 31 -10.37 1.58 -4.19
C ASP A 31 -9.13 0.72 -4.37
N ASN A 32 -8.50 0.80 -5.55
CA ASN A 32 -7.36 -0.05 -5.93
C ASN A 32 -6.40 0.69 -6.87
N TYR A 33 -5.59 1.58 -6.31
CA TYR A 33 -4.57 2.31 -7.04
C TYR A 33 -3.24 1.58 -6.92
N LEU A 34 -2.71 1.11 -8.06
CA LEU A 34 -1.42 0.44 -8.15
C LEU A 34 -0.52 1.21 -9.11
N ILE A 35 0.35 2.06 -8.56
CA ILE A 35 1.08 3.07 -9.33
C ILE A 35 2.56 2.70 -9.43
N ALA A 36 3.06 2.59 -10.66
CA ALA A 36 4.48 2.43 -10.99
C ALA A 36 5.10 3.80 -11.30
N CYS A 37 5.79 4.38 -10.33
CA CYS A 37 6.29 5.75 -10.42
C CYS A 37 7.46 5.86 -11.40
N GLY A 38 7.34 6.80 -12.34
CA GLY A 38 8.31 7.03 -13.41
C GLY A 38 8.39 5.91 -14.47
N SER A 39 7.51 4.90 -14.41
CA SER A 39 7.47 3.88 -15.47
C SER A 39 6.81 4.45 -16.72
N SER A 40 7.25 4.02 -17.90
CA SER A 40 6.57 4.32 -19.18
C SER A 40 5.59 3.22 -19.61
N GLN A 41 5.55 2.10 -18.88
CA GLN A 41 4.75 0.93 -19.21
C GLN A 41 4.17 0.28 -17.95
N ASN A 42 3.18 -0.59 -18.14
CA ASN A 42 2.63 -1.37 -17.04
C ASN A 42 3.69 -2.35 -16.50
N ILE A 43 3.70 -2.55 -15.19
CA ILE A 43 4.59 -3.48 -14.50
C ILE A 43 3.75 -4.56 -13.83
N THR A 44 4.03 -5.83 -14.11
CA THR A 44 3.43 -6.94 -13.38
C THR A 44 4.32 -7.32 -12.20
N PHE A 45 3.77 -7.28 -10.98
CA PHE A 45 4.46 -7.64 -9.75
C PHE A 45 3.50 -8.39 -8.83
N GLN A 46 3.90 -9.57 -8.35
CA GLN A 46 3.07 -10.44 -7.48
C GLN A 46 1.67 -10.71 -8.06
N GLY A 47 1.57 -10.97 -9.37
CA GLY A 47 0.29 -11.22 -10.05
C GLY A 47 -0.61 -10.00 -10.22
N ARG A 48 -0.16 -8.80 -9.83
CA ARG A 48 -0.90 -7.53 -9.93
C ARG A 48 -0.25 -6.64 -10.97
N THR A 49 -1.04 -5.79 -11.61
CA THR A 49 -0.57 -4.86 -12.65
C THR A 49 -0.55 -3.44 -12.11
N PHE A 50 0.65 -2.85 -12.08
CA PHE A 50 0.88 -1.46 -11.73
C PHE A 50 0.95 -0.62 -13.00
N VAL A 51 0.28 0.53 -13.00
CA VAL A 51 0.20 1.44 -14.15
C VAL A 51 1.11 2.65 -13.96
N PRO A 52 1.65 3.24 -15.04
CA PRO A 52 2.39 4.49 -14.99
C PRO A 52 1.67 5.60 -14.22
N ASP A 53 2.41 6.31 -13.38
CA ASP A 53 1.91 7.48 -12.65
C ASP A 53 1.47 8.66 -13.53
N THR A 54 1.80 8.63 -14.82
CA THR A 54 1.35 9.62 -15.82
C THR A 54 -0.04 9.32 -16.37
N GLN A 55 -0.56 8.10 -16.21
CA GLN A 55 -1.89 7.72 -16.72
C GLN A 55 -3.02 8.26 -15.86
N HIS A 56 -2.75 8.53 -14.59
CA HIS A 56 -3.70 9.14 -13.69
C HIS A 56 -3.21 10.55 -13.36
N SER A 57 -4.07 11.57 -13.49
CA SER A 57 -3.75 12.96 -13.12
C SER A 57 -3.69 13.18 -11.60
N LEU A 58 -3.02 12.27 -10.88
CA LEU A 58 -2.91 12.24 -9.42
C LEU A 58 -1.79 13.16 -8.93
N LEU A 59 -0.73 13.30 -9.73
CA LEU A 59 0.48 13.99 -9.34
C LEU A 59 0.32 15.50 -9.48
N SER A 60 0.49 16.21 -8.38
CA SER A 60 0.61 17.66 -8.28
C SER A 60 2.02 18.03 -7.80
N LEU A 61 2.60 19.08 -8.36
CA LEU A 61 3.92 19.59 -7.98
C LEU A 61 3.76 21.00 -7.43
N ASP A 62 4.27 21.26 -6.24
CA ASP A 62 4.30 22.60 -5.63
C ASP A 62 5.57 23.33 -6.07
N GLY A 63 5.55 23.81 -7.31
CA GLY A 63 6.70 24.35 -8.01
C GLY A 63 7.76 23.30 -8.39
N GLY A 64 8.80 23.72 -9.10
CA GLY A 64 9.92 22.84 -9.49
C GLY A 64 9.58 21.83 -10.60
N SER A 65 10.34 20.73 -10.64
CA SER A 65 10.21 19.69 -11.66
C SER A 65 10.33 18.30 -11.05
N SER A 66 9.75 17.31 -11.72
CA SER A 66 10.04 15.90 -11.43
C SER A 66 10.89 15.30 -12.55
N VAL A 67 11.78 14.38 -12.19
CA VAL A 67 12.65 13.66 -13.13
C VAL A 67 12.41 12.17 -12.96
N VAL A 68 12.44 11.43 -14.05
CA VAL A 68 12.37 9.98 -14.03
C VAL A 68 13.79 9.41 -14.04
N VAL A 69 14.03 8.46 -13.14
CA VAL A 69 15.25 7.64 -13.15
C VAL A 69 14.82 6.21 -13.40
N SER A 70 15.55 5.51 -14.27
CA SER A 70 15.28 4.10 -14.56
C SER A 70 16.58 3.31 -14.67
N SER A 71 16.52 2.01 -14.34
CA SER A 71 17.62 1.08 -14.49
C SER A 71 17.11 -0.23 -15.06
N LYS A 72 17.81 -0.71 -16.10
CA LYS A 72 17.62 -2.05 -16.68
C LYS A 72 18.66 -3.05 -16.18
N ALA A 73 19.41 -2.70 -15.13
CA ALA A 73 20.44 -3.57 -14.58
C ALA A 73 19.80 -4.83 -13.97
N THR A 74 20.47 -5.97 -14.13
CA THR A 74 20.06 -7.24 -13.51
C THR A 74 20.15 -7.23 -11.98
N THR A 75 20.77 -6.21 -11.40
CA THR A 75 20.89 -6.02 -9.95
C THR A 75 19.64 -5.41 -9.30
N VAL A 76 18.63 -5.02 -10.08
CA VAL A 76 17.38 -4.48 -9.52
C VAL A 76 16.60 -5.62 -8.84
N PRO A 77 16.16 -5.49 -7.58
CA PRO A 77 15.56 -6.59 -6.83
C PRO A 77 14.26 -7.16 -7.43
N SER A 78 13.45 -6.32 -8.07
CA SER A 78 12.16 -6.68 -8.64
C SER A 78 11.76 -5.66 -9.72
N PRO A 79 10.93 -6.04 -10.71
CA PRO A 79 10.41 -5.11 -11.72
C PRO A 79 9.84 -3.80 -11.16
N ILE A 80 9.20 -3.84 -9.99
CA ILE A 80 8.59 -2.66 -9.35
C ILE A 80 9.61 -1.57 -8.96
N TYR A 81 10.89 -1.93 -8.84
CA TYR A 81 11.99 -1.02 -8.47
C TYR A 81 12.80 -0.52 -9.68
N GLN A 82 12.42 -0.87 -10.92
CA GLN A 82 13.18 -0.51 -12.11
C GLN A 82 13.12 0.97 -12.46
N SER A 83 12.05 1.66 -12.06
CA SER A 83 11.89 3.11 -12.23
C SER A 83 11.64 3.78 -10.88
N ALA A 84 11.95 5.06 -10.82
CA ALA A 84 11.54 5.95 -9.75
C ALA A 84 11.21 7.32 -10.33
N ARG A 85 10.21 7.99 -9.74
CA ARG A 85 10.04 9.43 -9.91
C ARG A 85 10.80 10.16 -8.81
N VAL A 86 11.55 11.17 -9.20
CA VAL A 86 12.40 11.99 -8.34
C VAL A 86 11.82 13.41 -8.29
N PHE A 87 11.70 13.97 -7.09
CA PHE A 87 11.18 15.30 -6.84
C PHE A 87 12.27 16.20 -6.26
N THR A 88 12.40 17.41 -6.82
CA THR A 88 13.30 18.46 -6.30
C THR A 88 12.58 19.45 -5.40
N SER A 89 11.26 19.37 -5.33
CA SER A 89 10.33 20.23 -4.60
C SER A 89 9.23 19.36 -3.99
N VAL A 90 8.38 19.97 -3.18
CA VAL A 90 7.23 19.26 -2.60
C VAL A 90 6.32 18.76 -3.73
N ALA A 91 5.92 17.50 -3.64
CA ALA A 91 5.06 16.85 -4.62
C ALA A 91 3.98 16.04 -3.90
N SER A 92 2.79 15.99 -4.47
CA SER A 92 1.66 15.29 -3.85
C SER A 92 0.98 14.38 -4.86
N TYR A 93 0.58 13.19 -4.42
CA TYR A 93 -0.36 12.33 -5.14
C TYR A 93 -1.71 12.42 -4.45
N LYS A 94 -2.75 12.83 -5.19
CA LYS A 94 -4.13 12.86 -4.70
C LYS A 94 -4.92 11.70 -5.29
N PHE A 95 -5.49 10.86 -4.44
CA PHE A 95 -6.32 9.72 -4.80
C PHE A 95 -7.78 10.03 -4.45
N GLU A 96 -8.71 9.74 -5.35
CA GLU A 96 -10.14 9.78 -5.05
C GLU A 96 -10.53 8.52 -4.29
N ILE A 97 -11.23 8.66 -3.16
CA ILE A 97 -11.65 7.56 -2.30
C ILE A 97 -13.15 7.36 -2.51
N LYS A 98 -13.51 6.18 -3.00
CA LYS A 98 -14.90 5.81 -3.32
C LYS A 98 -15.60 5.18 -2.13
N GLU A 99 -14.85 4.49 -1.28
CA GLU A 99 -15.34 3.88 -0.05
C GLU A 99 -14.52 4.40 1.12
N GLU A 100 -15.12 5.26 1.95
CA GLU A 100 -14.50 5.67 3.21
C GLU A 100 -14.29 4.46 4.12
N GLY A 101 -13.22 4.48 4.91
CA GLY A 101 -12.84 3.40 5.80
C GLY A 101 -11.36 3.07 5.71
N ARG A 102 -11.02 1.83 6.06
CA ARG A 102 -9.61 1.44 6.17
C ARG A 102 -8.95 1.21 4.82
N HIS A 103 -7.75 1.73 4.67
CA HIS A 103 -6.94 1.57 3.47
C HIS A 103 -5.52 1.15 3.80
N TRP A 104 -4.97 0.28 2.98
CA TRP A 104 -3.53 0.08 2.91
C TRP A 104 -2.89 1.15 2.03
N VAL A 105 -1.92 1.86 2.60
CA VAL A 105 -0.98 2.68 1.86
C VAL A 105 0.36 1.95 1.85
N ARG A 106 0.84 1.57 0.66
CA ARG A 106 2.14 0.91 0.51
C ARG A 106 3.08 1.74 -0.32
N LEU A 107 4.32 1.86 0.16
CA LEU A 107 5.36 2.69 -0.46
C LEU A 107 6.59 1.85 -0.75
N TYR A 108 7.11 2.00 -1.97
CA TYR A 108 8.25 1.26 -2.47
C TYR A 108 9.41 2.21 -2.74
N PHE A 109 10.57 1.91 -2.13
CA PHE A 109 11.79 2.69 -2.29
C PHE A 109 12.99 1.81 -2.61
N TYR A 110 13.67 2.09 -3.71
CA TYR A 110 14.95 1.54 -4.11
C TYR A 110 15.81 2.67 -4.70
N PRO A 111 16.91 3.07 -4.06
CA PRO A 111 17.77 4.15 -4.55
C PRO A 111 18.53 3.67 -5.78
N ILE A 112 17.98 3.93 -6.96
CA ILE A 112 18.57 3.49 -8.23
C ILE A 112 20.03 4.01 -8.34
N PRO A 113 21.03 3.10 -8.41
CA PRO A 113 22.44 3.47 -8.46
C PRO A 113 22.79 4.27 -9.72
N LYS A 114 23.86 5.07 -9.64
CA LYS A 114 24.40 5.87 -10.76
C LYS A 114 23.41 6.88 -11.37
N SER A 115 22.33 7.21 -10.65
CA SER A 115 21.53 8.39 -10.96
C SER A 115 22.35 9.66 -10.72
N GLU A 116 22.11 10.70 -11.52
CA GLU A 116 22.79 12.00 -11.38
C GLU A 116 22.52 12.69 -10.02
N ARG A 117 21.55 12.19 -9.24
CA ARG A 117 21.00 12.84 -8.04
C ARG A 117 21.30 12.13 -6.70
N ASN A 118 22.22 11.16 -6.66
CA ASN A 118 22.60 10.39 -5.45
C ASN A 118 21.41 10.06 -4.50
N LEU A 119 20.51 9.20 -5.00
CA LEU A 119 19.27 8.83 -4.29
C LEU A 119 19.52 8.18 -2.92
N ALA A 120 20.65 7.49 -2.72
CA ALA A 120 20.94 6.85 -1.44
C ALA A 120 21.07 7.86 -0.28
N SER A 121 21.60 9.05 -0.59
CA SER A 121 21.78 10.15 0.37
C SER A 121 20.53 10.99 0.63
N SER A 122 19.47 10.81 -0.19
CA SER A 122 18.23 11.56 -0.02
C SER A 122 17.58 11.29 1.35
N SER A 123 16.91 12.32 1.86
CA SER A 123 16.10 12.24 3.07
C SER A 123 14.62 12.22 2.68
N ILE A 124 13.97 11.11 2.99
CA ILE A 124 12.62 10.79 2.55
C ILE A 124 11.65 11.09 3.69
N THR A 125 10.77 12.07 3.46
CA THR A 125 9.63 12.38 4.32
C THR A 125 8.35 12.25 3.50
N VAL A 126 7.42 11.44 4.00
CA VAL A 126 6.11 11.20 3.38
C VAL A 126 5.03 11.39 4.42
N VAL A 127 4.06 12.24 4.11
CA VAL A 127 2.96 12.58 5.00
C VAL A 127 1.62 12.43 4.27
N THR A 128 0.58 12.24 5.06
CA THR A 128 -0.80 12.47 4.68
C THR A 128 -1.28 13.76 5.35
N ASP A 129 -2.54 14.13 5.16
CA ASP A 129 -3.12 15.28 5.84
C ASP A 129 -3.17 15.11 7.38
N GLU A 130 -3.23 13.85 7.86
CA GLU A 130 -3.36 13.54 9.30
C GLU A 130 -2.12 12.89 9.92
N PHE A 131 -1.34 12.13 9.14
CA PHE A 131 -0.28 11.26 9.63
C PHE A 131 1.05 11.49 8.93
N VAL A 132 2.15 11.40 9.69
CA VAL A 132 3.50 11.27 9.14
C VAL A 132 3.80 9.78 8.97
N LEU A 133 3.88 9.31 7.72
CA LEU A 133 4.13 7.90 7.43
C LEU A 133 5.62 7.57 7.52
N LEU A 134 6.46 8.42 6.93
CA LEU A 134 7.91 8.27 6.93
C LEU A 134 8.55 9.64 7.22
N ASN A 135 9.56 9.68 8.07
CA ASN A 135 10.20 10.92 8.49
C ASN A 135 11.72 10.81 8.37
N LYS A 136 12.31 11.68 7.53
CA LYS A 136 13.76 11.84 7.36
C LYS A 136 14.53 10.52 7.14
N PHE A 137 13.92 9.52 6.51
CA PHE A 137 14.57 8.24 6.25
C PHE A 137 15.65 8.39 5.16
N SER A 138 16.77 7.66 5.28
CA SER A 138 17.84 7.66 4.28
C SER A 138 18.45 6.27 4.14
N PHE A 139 18.86 5.92 2.92
CA PHE A 139 19.56 4.66 2.64
C PHE A 139 21.04 4.67 3.05
N THR A 140 21.61 5.83 3.41
CA THR A 140 23.03 5.98 3.77
C THR A 140 23.47 5.03 4.89
N ASN A 141 22.62 4.84 5.89
CA ASN A 141 22.88 3.97 7.04
C ASN A 141 21.90 2.78 7.10
N TYR A 142 21.26 2.46 5.99
CA TYR A 142 20.29 1.37 5.91
C TYR A 142 21.00 0.10 5.42
N ASN A 143 20.88 -0.99 6.18
CA ASN A 143 21.53 -2.27 5.83
C ASN A 143 20.86 -3.00 4.65
N GLY A 144 19.67 -2.58 4.21
CA GLY A 144 18.97 -3.16 3.07
C GLY A 144 19.25 -2.41 1.76
N SER A 145 18.96 -3.05 0.63
CA SER A 145 19.10 -2.44 -0.70
C SER A 145 17.83 -1.73 -1.16
N PHE A 146 16.66 -2.14 -0.67
CA PHE A 146 15.35 -1.56 -0.95
C PHE A 146 14.50 -1.57 0.32
N MET A 147 13.44 -0.77 0.32
CA MET A 147 12.47 -0.66 1.40
C MET A 147 11.05 -0.79 0.85
N PHE A 148 10.24 -1.55 1.59
CA PHE A 148 8.79 -1.64 1.44
C PHE A 148 8.18 -1.23 2.77
N LYS A 149 7.21 -0.30 2.73
CA LYS A 149 6.47 0.15 3.91
C LYS A 149 4.99 -0.03 3.64
N GLU A 150 4.28 -0.65 4.58
CA GLU A 150 2.83 -0.80 4.54
C GLU A 150 2.23 -0.14 5.78
N TYR A 151 1.23 0.70 5.54
CA TYR A 151 0.45 1.37 6.58
C TYR A 151 -1.02 1.05 6.40
N ALA A 152 -1.74 0.84 7.50
CA ALA A 152 -3.20 0.83 7.51
C ALA A 152 -3.68 2.14 8.14
N ILE A 153 -4.39 2.96 7.36
CA ILE A 153 -4.95 4.24 7.80
C ILE A 153 -6.46 4.25 7.56
N ASN A 154 -7.20 4.92 8.44
CA ASN A 154 -8.62 5.15 8.24
C ASN A 154 -8.83 6.47 7.49
N ILE A 155 -9.60 6.44 6.41
CA ILE A 155 -9.85 7.61 5.57
C ILE A 155 -11.33 7.95 5.64
N THR A 156 -11.64 9.16 6.10
CA THR A 156 -13.01 9.67 6.33
C THR A 156 -13.37 10.80 5.35
N SER A 157 -12.54 11.03 4.35
CA SER A 157 -12.70 12.03 3.30
C SER A 157 -12.85 11.35 1.94
N ASP A 158 -13.36 12.11 0.98
CA ASP A 158 -13.50 11.71 -0.44
C ASP A 158 -12.15 11.56 -1.17
N SER A 159 -11.05 11.86 -0.48
CA SER A 159 -9.72 11.84 -1.08
C SER A 159 -8.63 11.59 -0.06
N LEU A 160 -7.52 11.02 -0.54
CA LEU A 160 -6.26 10.85 0.18
C LEU A 160 -5.16 11.61 -0.53
N THR A 161 -4.45 12.47 0.19
CA THR A 161 -3.25 13.14 -0.33
C THR A 161 -2.00 12.54 0.30
N LEU A 162 -1.09 12.01 -0.53
CA LEU A 162 0.26 11.64 -0.11
C LEU A 162 1.23 12.74 -0.53
N THR A 163 1.80 13.46 0.43
CA THR A 163 2.73 14.55 0.20
C THR A 163 4.16 14.12 0.51
N PHE A 164 5.02 14.34 -0.47
CA PHE A 164 6.43 13.98 -0.49
C PHE A 164 7.27 15.25 -0.33
N ILE A 165 8.03 15.31 0.77
CA ILE A 165 8.74 16.53 1.18
C ILE A 165 10.25 16.28 1.10
N PRO A 166 10.96 16.79 0.07
CA PRO A 166 12.41 16.72 0.02
C PRO A 166 13.02 17.65 1.07
N SER A 167 14.20 17.29 1.59
CA SER A 167 15.00 18.21 2.41
C SER A 167 15.59 19.33 1.55
N ASN A 168 15.86 20.49 2.17
CA ASN A 168 16.43 21.66 1.48
C ASN A 168 17.71 21.29 0.69
N GLY A 169 17.71 21.61 -0.60
CA GLY A 169 18.85 21.34 -1.50
C GLY A 169 19.05 19.86 -1.83
N SER A 170 18.15 18.97 -1.43
CA SER A 170 18.16 17.54 -1.74
C SER A 170 17.02 17.16 -2.68
N VAL A 171 16.91 15.87 -2.97
CA VAL A 171 15.80 15.28 -3.73
C VAL A 171 15.06 14.27 -2.86
N LEU A 172 13.89 13.85 -3.31
CA LEU A 172 13.19 12.67 -2.81
C LEU A 172 12.84 11.79 -4.00
N PHE A 173 12.72 10.47 -3.81
CA PHE A 173 12.19 9.59 -4.84
C PHE A 173 11.19 8.57 -4.30
N VAL A 174 10.36 8.03 -5.19
CA VAL A 174 9.45 6.91 -4.94
C VAL A 174 9.40 6.01 -6.18
N ASN A 175 9.40 4.70 -5.98
CA ASN A 175 9.37 3.71 -7.06
C ASN A 175 7.94 3.25 -7.38
N ALA A 176 7.11 3.05 -6.35
CA ALA A 176 5.72 2.69 -6.51
C ALA A 176 4.90 3.06 -5.28
N ILE A 177 3.59 3.21 -5.50
CA ILE A 177 2.59 3.54 -4.49
C ILE A 177 1.41 2.58 -4.67
N GLU A 178 0.91 2.04 -3.57
CA GLU A 178 -0.41 1.40 -3.54
C GLU A 178 -1.33 2.14 -2.58
N VAL A 179 -2.58 2.30 -2.99
CA VAL A 179 -3.70 2.71 -2.12
C VAL A 179 -4.85 1.74 -2.38
N VAL A 180 -5.13 0.89 -1.39
CA VAL A 180 -6.07 -0.23 -1.53
C VAL A 180 -7.04 -0.24 -0.36
N SER A 181 -8.34 -0.18 -0.64
CA SER A 181 -9.41 -0.33 0.37
C SER A 181 -9.32 -1.71 1.06
N VAL A 182 -9.66 -1.73 2.34
CA VAL A 182 -9.58 -2.90 3.22
C VAL A 182 -10.91 -3.03 3.97
N PRO A 183 -11.53 -4.22 4.00
CA PRO A 183 -12.74 -4.43 4.78
C PRO A 183 -12.49 -4.15 6.26
N ASP A 184 -13.42 -3.43 6.89
CA ASP A 184 -13.33 -3.07 8.31
C ASP A 184 -13.27 -4.29 9.23
N GLU A 185 -13.80 -5.44 8.78
CA GLU A 185 -13.76 -6.69 9.55
C GLU A 185 -12.33 -7.23 9.75
N LEU A 186 -11.38 -6.87 8.88
CA LEU A 186 -9.99 -7.32 9.01
C LEU A 186 -9.24 -6.60 10.13
N LEU A 187 -9.62 -5.35 10.42
CA LEU A 187 -8.97 -4.50 11.42
C LEU A 187 -10.03 -3.70 12.18
N PRO A 188 -10.69 -4.33 13.16
CA PRO A 188 -11.76 -3.70 13.92
C PRO A 188 -11.26 -2.52 14.76
N ASP A 189 -12.17 -1.59 15.08
CA ASP A 189 -11.85 -0.43 15.92
C ASP A 189 -11.52 -0.80 17.38
N GLN A 190 -11.95 -1.98 17.80
CA GLN A 190 -11.80 -2.46 19.17
C GLN A 190 -10.77 -3.58 19.26
N ALA A 191 -9.96 -3.53 20.31
CA ALA A 191 -9.07 -4.63 20.70
C ALA A 191 -8.99 -4.76 22.23
N LEU A 192 -8.32 -5.81 22.68
CA LEU A 192 -8.04 -6.03 24.10
C LEU A 192 -6.60 -5.56 24.40
N ALA A 193 -6.45 -4.53 25.25
CA ALA A 193 -5.16 -4.21 25.83
C ALA A 193 -4.76 -5.34 26.80
N LEU A 194 -3.49 -5.73 26.83
CA LEU A 194 -3.08 -6.94 27.57
C LEU A 194 -2.64 -6.69 29.01
N ASN A 195 -2.29 -5.45 29.40
CA ASN A 195 -1.73 -5.15 30.72
C ASN A 195 -2.03 -3.70 31.19
N PRO A 196 -3.02 -3.47 32.06
CA PRO A 196 -4.05 -4.43 32.49
C PRO A 196 -5.00 -4.81 31.35
N SER A 197 -5.72 -5.93 31.51
CA SER A 197 -6.73 -6.35 30.53
C SER A 197 -7.89 -5.36 30.51
N SER A 198 -8.01 -4.58 29.44
CA SER A 198 -9.11 -3.63 29.25
C SER A 198 -9.50 -3.50 27.77
N PRO A 199 -10.78 -3.24 27.47
CA PRO A 199 -11.18 -2.86 26.12
C PRO A 199 -10.46 -1.58 25.69
N PHE A 200 -9.90 -1.62 24.49
CA PHE A 200 -9.33 -0.46 23.80
C PHE A 200 -10.19 -0.17 22.57
N SER A 201 -10.50 1.10 22.33
CA SER A 201 -11.27 1.58 21.18
C SER A 201 -10.58 2.77 20.54
N GLY A 202 -10.92 3.09 19.30
CA GLY A 202 -10.27 4.15 18.54
C GLY A 202 -9.02 3.69 17.79
N ILE A 203 -8.88 2.40 17.48
CA ILE A 203 -7.83 1.91 16.55
C ILE A 203 -7.98 2.56 15.18
N SER A 204 -9.21 2.86 14.76
CA SER A 204 -9.50 3.63 13.55
C SER A 204 -8.88 5.03 13.55
N LYS A 205 -8.57 5.61 14.71
CA LYS A 205 -7.95 6.94 14.82
C LYS A 205 -6.43 6.89 14.71
N LEU A 206 -5.85 5.70 14.56
CA LEU A 206 -4.41 5.48 14.50
C LEU A 206 -4.01 5.04 13.09
N ALA A 207 -2.86 5.53 12.63
CA ALA A 207 -2.13 4.89 11.55
C ALA A 207 -1.33 3.71 12.12
N LEU A 208 -1.53 2.52 11.55
CA LEU A 208 -0.79 1.31 11.92
C LEU A 208 0.29 1.05 10.87
N GLU A 209 1.51 0.73 11.29
CA GLU A 209 2.57 0.26 10.38
C GLU A 209 2.71 -1.27 10.51
N THR A 210 2.68 -1.98 9.38
CA THR A 210 2.98 -3.42 9.37
C THR A 210 4.48 -3.65 9.53
N VAL A 211 4.88 -4.31 10.62
CA VAL A 211 6.30 -4.56 10.94
C VAL A 211 6.79 -5.96 10.53
N SER A 212 5.89 -6.93 10.41
CA SER A 212 6.23 -8.31 10.05
C SER A 212 5.02 -9.05 9.48
N TYR A 213 5.25 -9.93 8.51
CA TYR A 213 4.32 -10.99 8.15
C TYR A 213 4.80 -12.30 8.76
N PHE A 214 3.87 -13.06 9.33
CA PHE A 214 4.10 -14.46 9.66
C PHE A 214 3.54 -15.27 8.51
N ASP A 215 4.42 -15.87 7.70
CA ASP A 215 4.00 -16.87 6.72
C ASP A 215 3.32 -18.01 7.50
N ARG A 216 2.06 -18.28 7.17
CA ARG A 216 1.33 -19.45 7.68
C ARG A 216 1.50 -20.63 6.74
#